data_AF-A0A3M6ZGB5-F1
#
_entry.id   AF-A0A3M6ZGB5-F1
#
_cell.length_a   1.000
_cell.length_b   1.000
_cell.length_c   1.000
_cell.angle_alpha   90.00
_cell.angle_beta   90.00
_cell.angle_gamma   90.00
#
_symmetry.space_group_name_H-M   'P 1'
#
loop_
_entity.id
_entity.type
_entity.pdbx_description
1 polymer ?
#
loop_
_entity_poly.entity_id
_entity_poly.type
_entity_poly.pdbx_seq_one_letter_code
_entity_poly.pdbx_strand_id
1 'polypeptide(L)'
;MLASKILAIGATAASATNLFVSDYGGAVTSFALTASNGTYALNDTFSTDECAPSPSWLTIDANRGLLFCLNEGLTAPNGSLSSFTINGDGSFTHVKNETTISGPVSGVIYGAAAGQRALALAHYSGSSVTSYLLNGGGTFSLGQELTYTLDEPGVVPDRQDAPHEHEAITDPTGKYIVVPDLGADLVRIFSWDDETLKLEELDPLEATPGTGPRHAVFWNPYGVACEECTTYFYLVGELDSTITAFSVDYLPNGGGLNFTQVFNSTTYGLLNLPEGNAPAEIQLTPDNRFIVISNRNNTSFDLPQSDGSILESDSLSTFKLQDDGTLVWHQLWPSGGSFPRQFSIDKTGRLVAVANQNSQNVAILQRDTATGLIGEPVARVTVGGNTTCVVWDE
;
A
#
# COMPACT_ATOMS: atom_id res chain seq x y z
N MET A 1 -52.54 12.16 -38.62
CA MET A 1 -51.25 11.48 -38.42
C MET A 1 -50.20 12.51 -38.08
N LEU A 2 -49.97 12.78 -36.79
CA LEU A 2 -48.76 13.45 -36.31
C LEU A 2 -48.21 12.58 -35.18
N ALA A 3 -47.08 11.93 -35.42
CA ALA A 3 -46.33 11.22 -34.38
C ALA A 3 -45.15 12.11 -33.99
N SER A 4 -45.22 12.71 -32.79
CA SER A 4 -44.08 13.36 -32.16
C SER A 4 -43.05 12.30 -31.77
N LYS A 5 -41.86 12.35 -32.37
CA LYS A 5 -40.70 11.63 -31.87
C LYS A 5 -40.12 12.42 -30.71
N ILE A 6 -40.34 11.93 -29.49
CA ILE A 6 -39.59 12.35 -28.31
C ILE A 6 -38.21 11.70 -28.42
N LEU A 7 -37.18 12.51 -28.63
CA LEU A 7 -35.79 12.07 -28.56
C LEU A 7 -35.40 12.10 -27.07
N ALA A 8 -35.40 10.93 -26.44
CA ALA A 8 -34.86 10.79 -25.09
C ALA A 8 -33.33 10.84 -25.17
N ILE A 9 -32.74 11.99 -24.85
CA ILE A 9 -31.31 12.09 -24.57
C ILE A 9 -31.12 11.53 -23.16
N GLY A 10 -30.78 10.25 -23.06
CA GLY A 10 -30.32 9.68 -21.81
C GLY A 10 -28.96 10.29 -21.47
N ALA A 11 -28.93 11.25 -20.55
CA ALA A 11 -27.70 11.61 -19.87
C ALA A 11 -27.31 10.42 -19.00
N THR A 12 -26.31 9.65 -19.43
CA THR A 12 -25.64 8.69 -18.55
C THR A 12 -24.99 9.52 -17.44
N ALA A 13 -25.54 9.46 -16.23
CA ALA A 13 -24.88 10.04 -15.06
C ALA A 13 -23.50 9.38 -14.96
N ALA A 14 -22.45 10.18 -15.06
CA ALA A 14 -21.10 9.70 -14.79
C ALA A 14 -21.06 9.33 -13.31
N SER A 15 -20.91 8.03 -13.02
CA SER A 15 -20.63 7.59 -11.64
C SER A 15 -19.24 8.09 -11.27
N ALA A 16 -19.14 8.79 -10.15
CA ALA A 16 -17.84 9.11 -9.56
C ALA A 16 -17.30 7.89 -8.82
N THR A 17 -15.98 7.71 -8.83
CA THR A 17 -15.28 6.80 -7.92
C THR A 17 -14.51 7.66 -6.91
N ASN A 18 -14.64 7.36 -5.63
CA ASN A 18 -13.96 8.09 -4.57
C ASN A 18 -12.52 7.56 -4.41
N LEU A 19 -11.61 8.48 -4.10
CA LEU A 19 -10.25 8.19 -3.65
C LEU A 19 -10.02 8.95 -2.35
N PHE A 20 -9.36 8.31 -1.39
CA PHE A 20 -8.94 8.96 -0.16
C PHE A 20 -7.43 9.12 -0.16
N VAL A 21 -6.98 10.32 0.18
CA VAL A 21 -5.58 10.72 0.09
C VAL A 21 -5.16 11.31 1.42
N SER A 22 -4.03 10.87 1.95
CA SER A 22 -3.38 11.52 3.09
C SER A 22 -2.10 12.25 2.67
N ASP A 23 -1.72 13.26 3.44
CA ASP A 23 -0.46 13.95 3.29
C ASP A 23 0.12 14.40 4.63
N TYR A 24 1.45 14.52 4.71
CA TYR A 24 2.11 14.90 5.97
C TYR A 24 1.79 16.33 6.44
N GLY A 25 1.08 17.15 5.65
CA GLY A 25 0.53 18.43 6.08
C GLY A 25 -0.62 18.29 7.08
N GLY A 26 -1.14 17.09 7.30
CA GLY A 26 -2.15 16.78 8.31
C GLY A 26 -3.53 16.45 7.74
N ALA A 27 -3.74 16.63 6.43
CA ALA A 27 -5.04 16.44 5.83
C ALA A 27 -5.27 14.98 5.39
N VAL A 28 -6.52 14.56 5.52
CA VAL A 28 -7.09 13.42 4.79
C VAL A 28 -8.19 13.98 3.89
N THR A 29 -8.00 13.83 2.59
CA THR A 29 -8.82 14.45 1.56
C THR A 29 -9.51 13.37 0.72
N SER A 30 -10.82 13.53 0.55
CA SER A 30 -11.62 12.75 -0.37
C SER A 30 -11.63 13.45 -1.73
N PHE A 31 -11.39 12.68 -2.78
CA PHE A 31 -11.47 13.12 -4.16
C PHE A 31 -12.47 12.28 -4.93
N ALA A 32 -13.26 12.91 -5.80
CA ALA A 32 -14.12 12.24 -6.75
C ALA A 32 -13.47 12.24 -8.14
N LEU A 33 -13.15 11.04 -8.64
CA LEU A 33 -12.77 10.84 -10.03
C LEU A 33 -14.03 10.64 -10.87
N THR A 34 -14.28 11.55 -11.80
CA THR A 34 -15.38 11.48 -12.77
C THR A 34 -14.83 11.32 -14.17
N ALA A 35 -15.51 10.52 -15.00
CA ALA A 35 -15.17 10.35 -16.40
C ALA A 35 -16.35 10.75 -17.29
N SER A 36 -16.12 11.67 -18.23
CA SER A 36 -17.14 12.11 -19.20
C SER A 36 -16.49 12.27 -20.57
N ASN A 37 -17.05 11.58 -21.58
CA ASN A 37 -16.56 11.61 -22.97
C ASN A 37 -15.04 11.33 -23.12
N GLY A 38 -14.49 10.45 -22.28
CA GLY A 38 -13.07 10.09 -22.30
C GLY A 38 -12.14 11.09 -21.59
N THR A 39 -12.69 12.15 -20.99
CA THR A 39 -11.95 13.08 -20.13
C THR A 39 -12.22 12.76 -18.67
N TYR A 40 -11.16 12.74 -17.87
CA TYR A 40 -11.25 12.54 -16.43
C TYR A 40 -11.12 13.88 -15.71
N ALA A 41 -11.86 14.04 -14.61
CA ALA A 41 -11.69 15.14 -13.67
C ALA A 41 -11.60 14.56 -12.26
N LEU A 42 -10.59 15.01 -11.51
CA LEU A 42 -10.34 14.62 -10.13
C LEU A 42 -10.53 15.88 -9.27
N ASN A 43 -11.63 15.93 -8.54
CA ASN A 43 -12.00 17.09 -7.73
C ASN A 43 -12.01 16.69 -6.26
N ASP A 44 -11.50 17.54 -5.39
CA ASP A 44 -11.67 17.40 -3.95
C ASP A 44 -13.16 17.58 -3.60
N THR A 45 -13.66 16.71 -2.71
CA THR A 45 -15.07 16.73 -2.28
C THR A 45 -15.20 16.96 -0.78
N PHE A 46 -14.20 16.56 -0.01
CA PHE A 46 -14.16 16.72 1.43
C PHE A 46 -12.71 16.69 1.91
N SER A 47 -12.40 17.40 2.98
CA SER A 47 -11.10 17.34 3.64
C SER A 47 -11.26 17.53 5.14
N THR A 48 -10.44 16.84 5.93
CA THR A 48 -10.38 16.93 7.39
C THR A 48 -8.95 16.80 7.88
N ASP A 49 -8.64 17.41 9.03
CA ASP A 49 -7.37 17.29 9.75
C ASP A 49 -7.49 16.41 11.02
N GLU A 50 -8.62 15.72 11.18
CA GLU A 50 -8.93 14.91 12.37
C GLU A 50 -8.12 13.59 12.47
N CYS A 51 -7.28 13.27 11.47
CA CYS A 51 -6.31 12.15 11.58
C CYS A 51 -5.06 12.53 12.40
N ALA A 52 -5.00 13.76 12.91
CA ALA A 52 -3.83 14.31 13.60
C ALA A 52 -2.64 14.56 12.64
N PRO A 53 -1.60 15.29 13.06
CA PRO A 53 -0.61 15.83 12.12
C PRO A 53 0.37 14.76 11.67
N SER A 54 0.58 14.60 10.36
CA SER A 54 1.42 13.58 9.69
C SER A 54 0.71 12.25 9.34
N PRO A 55 -0.50 12.26 8.75
CA PRO A 55 -1.16 11.04 8.31
C PRO A 55 -0.33 10.36 7.21
N SER A 56 0.09 9.12 7.47
CA SER A 56 1.05 8.35 6.67
C SER A 56 0.39 7.22 5.88
N TRP A 57 -0.67 6.63 6.43
CA TRP A 57 -1.29 5.44 5.89
C TRP A 57 -2.81 5.42 6.10
N LEU A 58 -3.52 4.85 5.13
CA LEU A 58 -4.96 4.69 5.15
C LEU A 58 -5.32 3.20 4.95
N THR A 59 -6.25 2.71 5.76
CA THR A 59 -6.77 1.33 5.65
C THR A 59 -8.29 1.37 5.61
N ILE A 60 -8.86 0.92 4.48
CA ILE A 60 -10.31 0.90 4.27
C ILE A 60 -10.88 -0.47 4.68
N ASP A 61 -11.99 -0.46 5.40
CA ASP A 61 -12.88 -1.60 5.59
C ASP A 61 -14.19 -1.36 4.85
N ALA A 62 -14.17 -1.55 3.53
CA ALA A 62 -15.23 -1.15 2.62
C ALA A 62 -16.59 -1.77 2.99
N ASN A 63 -16.59 -3.04 3.40
CA ASN A 63 -17.79 -3.77 3.82
C ASN A 63 -18.50 -3.16 5.03
N ARG A 64 -17.79 -2.37 5.86
CA ARG A 64 -18.35 -1.70 7.04
C ARG A 64 -18.37 -0.18 6.89
N GLY A 65 -17.92 0.35 5.75
CA GLY A 65 -17.82 1.78 5.50
C GLY A 65 -16.93 2.48 6.52
N LEU A 66 -15.78 1.88 6.86
CA LEU A 66 -14.83 2.47 7.81
C LEU A 66 -13.50 2.80 7.12
N LEU A 67 -12.89 3.87 7.58
CA LEU A 67 -11.52 4.27 7.24
C LEU A 67 -10.71 4.37 8.53
N PHE A 68 -9.59 3.66 8.59
CA PHE A 68 -8.57 3.84 9.61
C PHE A 68 -7.44 4.67 9.03
N CYS A 69 -6.96 5.63 9.80
CA CYS A 69 -5.90 6.53 9.38
C CYS A 69 -4.81 6.55 10.44
N LEU A 70 -3.58 6.31 10.01
CA LEU A 70 -2.40 6.29 10.86
C LEU A 70 -1.69 7.62 10.74
N ASN A 71 -1.35 8.19 11.89
CA ASN A 71 -0.45 9.32 12.01
C ASN A 71 0.90 8.83 12.54
N GLU A 72 1.94 9.03 11.75
CA GLU A 72 3.30 8.56 12.05
C GLU A 72 3.93 9.28 13.27
N GLY A 73 3.45 10.48 13.60
CA GLY A 73 3.97 11.27 14.71
C GLY A 73 5.29 11.97 14.39
N LEU A 74 5.56 12.38 13.14
CA LEU A 74 6.83 13.01 12.75
C LEU A 74 7.19 14.29 13.52
N THR A 75 6.19 14.96 14.10
CA THR A 75 6.33 16.21 14.87
C THR A 75 6.02 16.03 16.36
N ALA A 76 5.84 14.78 16.82
CA ALA A 76 5.45 14.43 18.18
C ALA A 76 6.25 13.21 18.68
N PRO A 77 6.32 12.94 19.99
CA PRO A 77 7.00 11.73 20.50
C PRO A 77 6.23 10.42 20.19
N ASN A 78 4.96 10.52 19.79
CA ASN A 78 4.04 9.41 19.62
C ASN A 78 3.23 9.57 18.33
N GLY A 79 2.78 8.46 17.77
CA GLY A 79 1.83 8.43 16.67
C GLY A 79 0.38 8.39 17.16
N SER A 80 -0.56 8.24 16.23
CA SER A 80 -1.96 7.96 16.57
C SER A 80 -2.67 7.11 15.51
N LEU A 81 -3.71 6.42 15.97
CA LEU A 81 -4.68 5.69 15.14
C LEU A 81 -6.01 6.44 15.24
N SER A 82 -6.50 6.94 14.10
CA SER A 82 -7.84 7.51 13.96
C SER A 82 -8.74 6.59 13.16
N SER A 83 -10.05 6.68 13.42
CA SER A 83 -11.09 5.96 12.70
C SER A 83 -12.21 6.90 12.28
N PHE A 84 -12.79 6.61 11.13
CA PHE A 84 -13.86 7.37 10.51
C PHE A 84 -14.91 6.43 9.94
N THR A 85 -16.17 6.86 9.91
CA THR A 85 -17.16 6.28 9.00
C THR A 85 -17.09 7.01 7.66
N ILE A 86 -17.18 6.26 6.57
CA ILE A 86 -17.26 6.76 5.20
C ILE A 86 -18.74 6.98 4.86
N ASN A 87 -19.10 8.22 4.56
CA ASN A 87 -20.45 8.59 4.16
C ASN A 87 -20.66 8.32 2.66
N GLY A 88 -21.91 8.16 2.22
CA GLY A 88 -22.25 7.83 0.83
C GLY A 88 -21.86 8.90 -0.21
N ASP A 89 -21.51 10.11 0.22
CA ASP A 89 -20.98 11.19 -0.61
C ASP A 89 -19.44 11.25 -0.62
N GLY A 90 -18.77 10.28 0.02
CA GLY A 90 -17.32 10.23 0.16
C GLY A 90 -16.75 11.10 1.29
N SER A 91 -17.58 11.82 2.06
CA SER A 91 -17.13 12.54 3.25
C SER A 91 -16.88 11.60 4.43
N PHE A 92 -16.17 12.09 5.45
CA PHE A 92 -15.86 11.31 6.65
C PHE A 92 -16.61 11.83 7.88
N THR A 93 -16.91 10.95 8.81
CA THR A 93 -17.29 11.33 10.18
C THR A 93 -16.33 10.67 11.14
N HIS A 94 -15.56 11.49 11.86
CA HIS A 94 -14.59 11.02 12.84
C HIS A 94 -15.30 10.28 14.00
N VAL A 95 -14.76 9.11 14.34
CA VAL A 95 -15.31 8.23 15.38
C VAL A 95 -14.44 8.26 16.63
N LYS A 96 -13.15 7.95 16.45
CA LYS A 96 -12.20 7.78 17.55
C LYS A 96 -10.79 8.05 17.07
N ASN A 97 -10.02 8.73 17.91
CA ASN A 97 -8.57 8.84 17.84
C ASN A 97 -7.96 8.30 19.14
N GLU A 98 -6.85 7.57 19.03
CA GLU A 98 -6.06 7.08 20.17
C GLU A 98 -4.57 7.25 19.89
N THR A 99 -3.83 7.71 20.88
CA THR A 99 -2.37 7.76 20.82
C THR A 99 -1.79 6.36 20.76
N THR A 100 -0.80 6.16 19.90
CA THR A 100 -0.03 4.93 19.77
C THR A 100 1.43 5.20 20.13
N ILE A 101 2.25 4.16 20.19
CA ILE A 101 3.71 4.34 20.04
C ILE A 101 4.04 5.02 18.68
N SER A 102 5.25 5.54 18.55
CA SER A 102 5.68 6.30 17.37
C SER A 102 5.69 5.47 16.09
N GLY A 103 5.61 6.15 14.95
CA GLY A 103 5.88 5.56 13.65
C GLY A 103 4.90 4.53 13.10
N PRO A 104 3.57 4.52 13.38
CA PRO A 104 2.67 3.63 12.65
C PRO A 104 2.68 4.00 11.16
N VAL A 105 3.12 3.07 10.31
CA VAL A 105 3.34 3.31 8.87
C VAL A 105 2.54 2.39 7.97
N SER A 106 1.94 1.33 8.51
CA SER A 106 1.07 0.41 7.79
C SER A 106 0.12 -0.31 8.75
N GLY A 107 -1.04 -0.73 8.24
CA GLY A 107 -2.02 -1.49 8.99
C GLY A 107 -2.81 -2.47 8.12
N VAL A 108 -3.12 -3.64 8.69
CA VAL A 108 -3.93 -4.68 8.05
C VAL A 108 -4.98 -5.24 9.00
N ILE A 109 -6.21 -5.40 8.50
CA ILE A 109 -7.30 -6.00 9.27
C ILE A 109 -7.23 -7.53 9.13
N TYR A 110 -7.24 -8.23 10.26
CA TYR A 110 -7.21 -9.69 10.33
C TYR A 110 -8.32 -10.24 11.25
N GLY A 111 -8.41 -11.56 11.34
CA GLY A 111 -9.48 -12.28 12.01
C GLY A 111 -10.64 -12.63 11.08
N ALA A 112 -11.72 -13.17 11.64
CA ALA A 112 -12.82 -13.71 10.84
C ALA A 112 -13.76 -12.61 10.31
N ALA A 113 -14.14 -12.68 9.03
CA ALA A 113 -15.02 -11.68 8.39
C ALA A 113 -16.36 -11.44 9.13
N ALA A 114 -16.95 -12.51 9.68
CA ALA A 114 -18.19 -12.48 10.46
C ALA A 114 -17.96 -12.58 11.98
N GLY A 115 -16.71 -12.64 12.43
CA GLY A 115 -16.34 -12.81 13.84
C GLY A 115 -15.65 -11.59 14.42
N GLN A 116 -14.83 -11.84 15.44
CA GLN A 116 -13.93 -10.82 15.97
C GLN A 116 -12.88 -10.48 14.90
N ARG A 117 -12.51 -9.20 14.87
CA ARG A 117 -11.49 -8.67 13.96
C ARG A 117 -10.58 -7.76 14.74
N ALA A 118 -9.35 -7.64 14.27
CA ALA A 118 -8.35 -6.75 14.81
C ALA A 118 -7.59 -6.07 13.68
N LEU A 119 -6.89 -4.99 14.01
CA LEU A 119 -6.03 -4.23 13.12
C LEU A 119 -4.60 -4.36 13.64
N ALA A 120 -3.75 -5.05 12.88
CA ALA A 120 -2.32 -5.12 13.17
C ALA A 120 -1.61 -3.93 12.54
N LEU A 121 -0.73 -3.26 13.28
CA LEU A 121 0.04 -2.10 12.81
C LEU A 121 1.54 -2.37 12.88
N ALA A 122 2.26 -1.94 11.85
CA ALA A 122 3.72 -1.89 11.81
C ALA A 122 4.22 -0.51 12.24
N HIS A 123 5.14 -0.47 13.20
CA HIS A 123 5.69 0.77 13.76
C HIS A 123 7.17 0.95 13.41
N TYR A 124 7.47 1.81 12.43
CA TYR A 124 8.83 2.07 11.94
C TYR A 124 9.74 2.64 13.03
N SER A 125 9.38 3.80 13.58
CA SER A 125 10.19 4.48 14.61
C SER A 125 10.01 3.89 16.01
N GLY A 126 8.98 3.06 16.20
CA GLY A 126 8.64 2.44 17.47
C GLY A 126 9.20 1.03 17.66
N SER A 127 9.83 0.45 16.62
CA SER A 127 10.39 -0.91 16.64
C SER A 127 9.40 -1.94 17.18
N SER A 128 8.16 -1.92 16.66
CA SER A 128 7.08 -2.71 17.23
C SER A 128 6.00 -3.14 16.23
N VAL A 129 5.29 -4.20 16.61
CA VAL A 129 3.98 -4.57 16.05
C VAL A 129 2.92 -4.39 17.13
N THR A 130 1.83 -3.70 16.82
CA THR A 130 0.66 -3.62 17.72
C THR A 130 -0.55 -4.27 17.11
N SER A 131 -1.48 -4.72 17.95
CA SER A 131 -2.80 -5.20 17.53
C SER A 131 -3.89 -4.46 18.29
N TYR A 132 -4.85 -3.93 17.54
CA TYR A 132 -6.03 -3.24 18.06
C TYR A 132 -7.29 -4.06 17.78
N LEU A 133 -8.00 -4.46 18.84
CA LEU A 133 -9.30 -5.13 18.71
C LEU A 133 -10.33 -4.15 18.13
N LEU A 134 -11.05 -4.57 17.07
CA LEU A 134 -12.10 -3.78 16.45
C LEU A 134 -13.44 -4.06 17.15
N ASN A 135 -13.91 -3.10 17.95
CA ASN A 135 -15.08 -3.22 18.81
C ASN A 135 -16.40 -2.88 18.11
N GLY A 136 -16.35 -2.58 16.81
CA GLY A 136 -17.50 -2.23 15.98
C GLY A 136 -17.74 -0.72 15.88
N GLY A 137 -18.41 -0.32 14.80
CA GLY A 137 -18.76 1.09 14.54
C GLY A 137 -17.56 2.04 14.44
N GLY A 138 -16.39 1.55 14.04
CA GLY A 138 -15.13 2.31 14.00
C GLY A 138 -14.38 2.36 15.33
N THR A 139 -14.97 1.91 16.44
CA THR A 139 -14.26 1.90 17.74
C THR A 139 -13.27 0.72 17.83
N PHE A 140 -12.18 0.93 18.56
CA PHE A 140 -11.12 -0.06 18.75
C PHE A 140 -10.47 0.07 20.13
N SER A 141 -9.61 -0.87 20.52
CA SER A 141 -8.81 -0.80 21.75
C SER A 141 -7.53 -1.61 21.60
N LEU A 142 -6.41 -1.12 22.15
CA LEU A 142 -5.15 -1.86 22.16
C LEU A 142 -5.33 -3.24 22.81
N GLY A 143 -5.04 -4.29 22.05
CA GLY A 143 -5.06 -5.69 22.50
C GLY A 143 -3.67 -6.22 22.84
N GLN A 144 -2.64 -5.77 22.11
CA GLN A 144 -1.26 -6.22 22.26
C GLN A 144 -0.26 -5.22 21.67
N GLU A 145 0.93 -5.17 22.27
CA GLU A 145 2.11 -4.47 21.76
C GLU A 145 3.31 -5.43 21.89
N LEU A 146 4.06 -5.60 20.80
CA LEU A 146 5.26 -6.42 20.71
C LEU A 146 6.39 -5.51 20.26
N THR A 147 7.35 -5.23 21.15
CA THR A 147 8.48 -4.32 20.88
C THR A 147 9.77 -5.12 20.75
N TYR A 148 10.61 -4.69 19.81
CA TYR A 148 11.81 -5.37 19.39
C TYR A 148 13.05 -4.52 19.63
N THR A 149 14.18 -5.20 19.77
CA THR A 149 15.51 -4.60 19.87
C THR A 149 16.49 -5.43 19.06
N LEU A 150 17.56 -4.79 18.59
CA LEU A 150 18.72 -5.48 18.04
C LEU A 150 19.82 -5.59 19.10
N ASP A 151 20.52 -6.72 19.12
CA ASP A 151 21.73 -6.86 19.94
C ASP A 151 22.86 -5.98 19.39
N GLU A 152 22.96 -5.86 18.07
CA GLU A 152 23.91 -5.01 17.35
C GLU A 152 23.23 -4.40 16.12
N PRO A 153 23.62 -3.18 15.68
CA PRO A 153 23.11 -2.58 14.45
C PRO A 153 23.34 -3.45 13.21
N GLY A 154 22.44 -3.34 12.23
CA GLY A 154 22.57 -3.92 10.90
C GLY A 154 23.66 -3.25 10.04
N VAL A 155 23.79 -3.72 8.81
CA VAL A 155 24.94 -3.38 7.95
C VAL A 155 24.85 -2.00 7.30
N VAL A 156 23.66 -1.40 7.25
CA VAL A 156 23.43 -0.04 6.72
C VAL A 156 23.25 0.94 7.88
N PRO A 157 24.28 1.77 8.19
CA PRO A 157 24.20 2.75 9.28
C PRO A 157 23.02 3.71 9.12
N ASP A 158 22.47 4.16 10.25
CA ASP A 158 21.35 5.11 10.36
C ASP A 158 20.00 4.65 9.74
N ARG A 159 19.99 3.49 9.07
CA ARG A 159 18.80 2.87 8.50
C ARG A 159 18.48 1.52 9.14
N GLN A 160 19.46 0.92 9.81
CA GLN A 160 19.38 -0.37 10.48
C GLN A 160 19.98 -0.30 11.89
N ASP A 161 19.81 0.84 12.57
CA ASP A 161 20.27 1.06 13.95
C ASP A 161 19.31 0.49 15.00
N ALA A 162 18.07 0.21 14.61
CA ALA A 162 17.04 -0.47 15.40
C ALA A 162 16.12 -1.28 14.47
N PRO A 163 15.23 -2.15 14.99
CA PRO A 163 14.13 -2.73 14.20
C PRO A 163 13.21 -1.63 13.65
N HIS A 164 12.73 -1.81 12.42
CA HIS A 164 11.89 -0.86 11.72
C HIS A 164 10.80 -1.59 10.91
N GLU A 165 9.76 -2.06 11.59
CA GLU A 165 8.60 -2.68 10.98
C GLU A 165 7.92 -1.70 10.02
N HIS A 166 7.74 -2.12 8.77
CA HIS A 166 7.36 -1.20 7.70
C HIS A 166 6.01 -1.54 7.03
N GLU A 167 5.60 -2.81 7.02
CA GLU A 167 4.29 -3.23 6.50
C GLU A 167 3.69 -4.32 7.38
N ALA A 168 2.37 -4.44 7.42
CA ALA A 168 1.70 -5.63 7.93
C ALA A 168 0.81 -6.22 6.84
N ILE A 169 0.91 -7.54 6.58
CA ILE A 169 0.23 -8.21 5.48
C ILE A 169 -0.41 -9.49 6.01
N THR A 170 -1.68 -9.72 5.71
CA THR A 170 -2.32 -11.03 5.99
C THR A 170 -2.05 -11.98 4.82
N ASP A 171 -1.66 -13.21 5.14
CA ASP A 171 -1.43 -14.22 4.12
C ASP A 171 -2.74 -14.66 3.42
N PRO A 172 -2.67 -15.24 2.20
CA PRO A 172 -3.86 -15.64 1.45
C PRO A 172 -4.76 -16.69 2.12
N THR A 173 -4.25 -17.45 3.09
CA THR A 173 -5.06 -18.41 3.87
C THR A 173 -5.81 -17.75 5.02
N GLY A 174 -5.46 -16.51 5.37
CA GLY A 174 -6.03 -15.78 6.50
C GLY A 174 -5.69 -16.43 7.83
N LYS A 175 -4.46 -16.93 8.00
CA LYS A 175 -3.97 -17.57 9.23
C LYS A 175 -2.69 -16.95 9.78
N TYR A 176 -1.99 -16.19 8.95
CA TYR A 176 -0.73 -15.57 9.30
C TYR A 176 -0.72 -14.09 8.94
N ILE A 177 -0.01 -13.31 9.75
CA ILE A 177 0.40 -11.96 9.43
C ILE A 177 1.91 -11.98 9.25
N VAL A 178 2.41 -11.36 8.18
CA VAL A 178 3.84 -11.14 7.99
C VAL A 178 4.14 -9.66 8.03
N VAL A 179 5.27 -9.29 8.62
CA VAL A 179 5.68 -7.92 8.85
C VAL A 179 7.14 -7.76 8.42
N PRO A 180 7.42 -7.16 7.26
CA PRO A 180 8.77 -6.76 6.89
C PRO A 180 9.34 -5.78 7.92
N ASP A 181 10.54 -6.08 8.40
CA ASP A 181 11.33 -5.29 9.32
C ASP A 181 12.61 -4.84 8.59
N LEU A 182 12.60 -3.57 8.18
CA LEU A 182 13.68 -2.95 7.41
C LEU A 182 14.98 -2.92 8.22
N GLY A 183 14.86 -2.67 9.52
CA GLY A 183 15.99 -2.45 10.40
C GLY A 183 16.73 -3.73 10.78
N ALA A 184 15.99 -4.84 10.90
CA ALA A 184 16.53 -6.14 11.30
C ALA A 184 16.87 -7.08 10.13
N ASP A 185 16.56 -6.72 8.88
CA ASP A 185 16.60 -7.63 7.72
C ASP A 185 15.76 -8.90 7.94
N LEU A 186 14.56 -8.74 8.52
CA LEU A 186 13.64 -9.83 8.78
C LEU A 186 12.30 -9.61 8.08
N VAL A 187 11.57 -10.69 7.84
CA VAL A 187 10.11 -10.67 7.74
C VAL A 187 9.57 -11.46 8.92
N ARG A 188 9.05 -10.75 9.92
CA ARG A 188 8.45 -11.33 11.13
C ARG A 188 7.16 -12.04 10.75
N ILE A 189 6.86 -13.16 11.41
CA ILE A 189 5.68 -13.97 11.11
C ILE A 189 4.90 -14.19 12.38
N PHE A 190 3.59 -14.01 12.29
CA PHE A 190 2.67 -14.20 13.39
C PHE A 190 1.54 -15.12 12.95
N SER A 191 1.19 -16.07 13.80
CA SER A 191 -0.18 -16.60 13.84
C SER A 191 -1.00 -15.81 14.86
N TRP A 192 -2.25 -16.17 15.09
CA TRP A 192 -3.02 -15.59 16.19
C TRP A 192 -3.98 -16.61 16.81
N ASP A 193 -4.36 -16.34 18.05
CA ASP A 193 -5.43 -17.04 18.75
C ASP A 193 -6.80 -16.56 18.25
N ASP A 194 -7.65 -17.46 17.77
CA ASP A 194 -8.94 -17.10 17.15
C ASP A 194 -9.97 -16.49 18.13
N GLU A 195 -9.80 -16.67 19.45
CA GLU A 195 -10.73 -16.16 20.47
C GLU A 195 -10.33 -14.80 21.04
N THR A 196 -9.03 -14.51 21.09
CA THR A 196 -8.47 -13.28 21.68
C THR A 196 -7.83 -12.37 20.65
N LEU A 197 -7.56 -12.89 19.44
CA LEU A 197 -6.81 -12.27 18.36
C LEU A 197 -5.40 -11.83 18.75
N LYS A 198 -4.83 -12.35 19.84
CA LYS A 198 -3.43 -12.07 20.18
C LYS A 198 -2.51 -12.75 19.18
N LEU A 199 -1.53 -12.00 18.70
CA LEU A 199 -0.48 -12.46 17.81
C LEU A 199 0.49 -13.36 18.58
N GLU A 200 0.86 -14.46 17.94
CA GLU A 200 1.88 -15.41 18.39
C GLU A 200 3.01 -15.44 17.36
N GLU A 201 4.20 -15.01 17.78
CA GLU A 201 5.39 -14.92 16.92
C GLU A 201 5.95 -16.30 16.58
N LEU A 202 6.36 -16.47 15.33
CA LEU A 202 6.90 -17.68 14.74
C LEU A 202 8.29 -17.39 14.15
N ASP A 203 9.00 -18.43 13.74
CA ASP A 203 10.32 -18.28 13.11
C ASP A 203 10.22 -17.34 11.90
N PRO A 204 11.01 -16.26 11.84
CA PRO A 204 10.93 -15.28 10.77
C PRO A 204 11.59 -15.79 9.49
N LEU A 205 11.34 -15.09 8.37
CA LEU A 205 12.23 -15.14 7.21
C LEU A 205 13.39 -14.17 7.44
N GLU A 206 14.61 -14.69 7.38
CA GLU A 206 15.84 -13.89 7.36
C GLU A 206 16.15 -13.43 5.91
N ALA A 207 16.17 -12.12 5.69
CA ALA A 207 16.60 -11.55 4.41
C ALA A 207 18.13 -11.45 4.33
N THR A 208 18.65 -11.12 3.16
CA THR A 208 20.09 -10.86 3.03
C THR A 208 20.44 -9.60 3.82
N PRO A 209 21.54 -9.58 4.60
CA PRO A 209 21.94 -8.38 5.32
C PRO A 209 22.09 -7.16 4.40
N GLY A 210 21.43 -6.07 4.76
CA GLY A 210 21.37 -4.81 4.01
C GLY A 210 20.23 -4.71 3.00
N THR A 211 19.33 -5.69 2.95
CA THR A 211 18.16 -5.65 2.07
C THR A 211 17.20 -4.53 2.47
N GLY A 212 16.96 -4.38 3.77
CA GLY A 212 15.91 -3.50 4.29
C GLY A 212 14.52 -3.88 3.78
N PRO A 213 13.97 -5.05 4.16
CA PRO A 213 12.61 -5.49 3.84
C PRO A 213 11.59 -4.38 4.09
N ARG A 214 10.88 -3.94 3.05
CA ARG A 214 9.96 -2.80 3.15
C ARG A 214 8.52 -3.22 3.02
N HIS A 215 8.07 -3.48 1.80
CA HIS A 215 6.72 -3.94 1.49
C HIS A 215 6.77 -5.24 0.70
N ALA A 216 5.70 -6.03 0.72
CA ALA A 216 5.61 -7.28 0.02
C ALA A 216 4.19 -7.61 -0.45
N VAL A 217 4.08 -8.57 -1.36
CA VAL A 217 2.79 -9.13 -1.77
C VAL A 217 2.86 -10.65 -1.85
N PHE A 218 1.77 -11.30 -1.45
CA PHE A 218 1.55 -12.71 -1.79
C PHE A 218 0.89 -12.83 -3.15
N TRP A 219 1.20 -13.91 -3.85
CA TRP A 219 0.61 -14.27 -5.13
C TRP A 219 0.25 -15.73 -5.17
N ASN A 220 -0.94 -16.02 -5.70
CA ASN A 220 -1.37 -17.37 -6.06
C ASN A 220 -1.62 -17.37 -7.56
N PRO A 221 -0.94 -18.19 -8.38
CA PRO A 221 -1.13 -18.21 -9.84
C PRO A 221 -2.59 -18.41 -10.27
N TYR A 222 -3.35 -19.17 -9.49
CA TYR A 222 -4.77 -19.47 -9.74
C TYR A 222 -5.74 -18.45 -9.10
N GLY A 223 -5.23 -17.37 -8.51
CA GLY A 223 -6.00 -16.29 -7.90
C GLY A 223 -6.58 -16.59 -6.51
N VAL A 224 -6.46 -17.82 -6.02
CA VAL A 224 -6.90 -18.25 -4.69
C VAL A 224 -5.86 -19.18 -4.07
N ALA A 225 -5.73 -19.15 -2.75
CA ALA A 225 -4.98 -20.17 -2.02
C ALA A 225 -5.63 -21.55 -2.26
N CYS A 226 -4.84 -22.55 -2.61
CA CYS A 226 -5.32 -23.90 -2.89
C CYS A 226 -4.28 -24.95 -2.45
N GLU A 227 -4.73 -26.15 -2.05
CA GLU A 227 -3.84 -27.18 -1.49
C GLU A 227 -2.77 -27.68 -2.48
N GLU A 228 -3.06 -27.64 -3.78
CA GLU A 228 -2.15 -28.11 -4.85
C GLU A 228 -1.40 -26.95 -5.53
N CYS A 229 -1.55 -25.72 -5.03
CA CYS A 229 -0.99 -24.52 -5.62
C CYS A 229 0.21 -24.02 -4.80
N THR A 230 1.26 -23.58 -5.48
CA THR A 230 2.34 -22.85 -4.80
C THR A 230 1.92 -21.40 -4.59
N THR A 231 1.90 -20.97 -3.33
CA THR A 231 1.87 -19.56 -2.97
C THR A 231 3.27 -18.99 -3.14
N TYR A 232 3.37 -17.80 -3.72
CA TYR A 232 4.61 -17.04 -3.79
C TYR A 232 4.52 -15.79 -2.95
N PHE A 233 5.67 -15.33 -2.45
CA PHE A 233 5.83 -14.10 -1.70
C PHE A 233 6.91 -13.24 -2.37
N TYR A 234 6.58 -11.99 -2.66
CA TYR A 234 7.46 -11.04 -3.35
C TYR A 234 7.81 -9.91 -2.40
N LEU A 235 9.08 -9.83 -2.01
CA LEU A 235 9.60 -8.86 -1.06
C LEU A 235 10.41 -7.77 -1.76
N VAL A 236 10.06 -6.51 -1.49
CA VAL A 236 10.87 -5.36 -1.88
C VAL A 236 11.89 -5.03 -0.80
N GLY A 237 13.15 -4.97 -1.19
CA GLY A 237 14.24 -4.39 -0.38
C GLY A 237 14.39 -2.91 -0.67
N GLU A 238 14.17 -2.05 0.32
CA GLU A 238 14.33 -0.60 0.15
C GLU A 238 15.79 -0.20 -0.02
N LEU A 239 16.68 -0.81 0.77
CA LEU A 239 18.06 -0.36 0.93
C LEU A 239 18.98 -0.93 -0.17
N ASP A 240 18.67 -2.13 -0.67
CA ASP A 240 19.43 -2.78 -1.75
C ASP A 240 18.79 -2.64 -3.13
N SER A 241 17.62 -2.00 -3.22
CA SER A 241 16.83 -1.83 -4.45
C SER A 241 16.41 -3.15 -5.14
N THR A 242 16.13 -4.20 -4.37
CA THR A 242 15.77 -5.51 -4.92
C THR A 242 14.28 -5.82 -4.87
N ILE A 243 13.89 -6.77 -5.73
CA ILE A 243 12.66 -7.56 -5.63
C ILE A 243 13.07 -9.03 -5.56
N THR A 244 12.71 -9.70 -4.45
CA THR A 244 13.03 -11.11 -4.20
C THR A 244 11.75 -11.92 -4.14
N ALA A 245 11.68 -13.03 -4.88
CA ALA A 245 10.54 -13.93 -4.84
C ALA A 245 10.89 -15.22 -4.10
N PHE A 246 9.93 -15.68 -3.31
CA PHE A 246 10.01 -16.92 -2.55
C PHE A 246 8.80 -17.80 -2.87
N SER A 247 8.99 -19.11 -2.99
CA SER A 247 7.89 -20.05 -2.82
C SER A 247 7.64 -20.25 -1.32
N VAL A 248 6.36 -20.35 -0.95
CA VAL A 248 5.91 -20.41 0.45
C VAL A 248 5.36 -21.79 0.75
N ASP A 249 5.94 -22.45 1.76
CA ASP A 249 5.42 -23.70 2.32
C ASP A 249 4.71 -23.40 3.66
N TYR A 250 3.45 -23.81 3.75
CA TYR A 250 2.68 -23.75 5.00
C TYR A 250 3.00 -24.96 5.87
N LEU A 251 3.63 -24.73 7.02
CA LEU A 251 4.06 -25.80 7.91
C LEU A 251 2.85 -26.43 8.63
N PRO A 252 2.88 -27.76 8.89
CA PRO A 252 1.77 -28.48 9.49
C PRO A 252 1.46 -27.97 10.91
N ASN A 253 0.21 -28.17 11.33
CA ASN A 253 -0.27 -27.85 12.68
C ASN A 253 -0.07 -26.38 13.10
N GLY A 254 -0.08 -25.45 12.14
CA GLY A 254 0.10 -24.03 12.44
C GLY A 254 1.56 -23.62 12.65
N GLY A 255 2.54 -24.48 12.33
CA GLY A 255 3.96 -24.26 12.62
C GLY A 255 4.64 -23.09 11.91
N GLY A 256 3.92 -22.34 11.06
CA GLY A 256 4.39 -21.13 10.40
C GLY A 256 4.57 -21.28 8.89
N LEU A 257 5.42 -20.43 8.35
CA LEU A 257 5.69 -20.35 6.91
C LEU A 257 7.18 -20.58 6.71
N ASN A 258 7.53 -21.42 5.73
CA ASN A 258 8.88 -21.54 5.24
C ASN A 258 8.99 -20.90 3.86
N PHE A 259 10.08 -20.19 3.59
CA PHE A 259 10.30 -19.46 2.35
C PHE A 259 11.53 -19.99 1.64
N THR A 260 11.36 -20.39 0.39
CA THR A 260 12.47 -20.79 -0.47
C THR A 260 12.64 -19.76 -1.58
N GLN A 261 13.77 -19.06 -1.62
CA GLN A 261 14.04 -18.08 -2.66
C GLN A 261 14.06 -18.75 -4.04
N VAL A 262 13.26 -18.23 -4.98
CA VAL A 262 13.17 -18.72 -6.37
C VAL A 262 13.63 -17.68 -7.39
N PHE A 263 13.66 -16.41 -7.02
CA PHE A 263 14.06 -15.31 -7.91
C PHE A 263 14.61 -14.13 -7.11
N ASN A 264 15.55 -13.39 -7.70
CA ASN A 264 16.02 -12.10 -7.20
C ASN A 264 16.45 -11.24 -8.39
N SER A 265 16.09 -9.95 -8.35
CA SER A 265 16.52 -8.95 -9.32
C SER A 265 16.47 -7.56 -8.70
N THR A 266 17.01 -6.56 -9.39
CA THR A 266 16.76 -5.16 -9.01
C THR A 266 15.34 -4.76 -9.42
N THR A 267 14.77 -3.74 -8.79
CA THR A 267 13.47 -3.21 -9.22
C THR A 267 13.51 -2.55 -10.60
N TYR A 268 14.69 -2.25 -11.14
CA TYR A 268 14.90 -1.76 -12.50
C TYR A 268 15.04 -2.88 -13.54
N GLY A 269 15.06 -4.13 -13.11
CA GLY A 269 15.17 -5.32 -13.94
C GLY A 269 16.39 -5.30 -14.86
N LEU A 270 16.16 -5.04 -16.15
CA LEU A 270 17.21 -5.05 -17.18
C LEU A 270 17.91 -3.69 -17.36
N LEU A 271 17.44 -2.64 -16.69
CA LEU A 271 18.01 -1.31 -16.79
C LEU A 271 19.09 -1.08 -15.73
N ASN A 272 19.95 -0.09 -15.97
CA ASN A 272 20.93 0.34 -14.98
C ASN A 272 20.20 0.90 -13.76
N LEU A 273 20.53 0.35 -12.58
CA LEU A 273 20.03 0.83 -11.30
C LEU A 273 20.68 2.18 -10.96
N PRO A 274 19.89 3.25 -10.75
CA PRO A 274 20.46 4.54 -10.37
C PRO A 274 20.88 4.57 -8.90
N GLU A 275 21.92 5.35 -8.61
CA GLU A 275 22.44 5.49 -7.25
C GLU A 275 21.39 6.11 -6.32
N GLY A 276 21.26 5.56 -5.11
CA GLY A 276 20.31 6.05 -4.10
C GLY A 276 18.85 5.70 -4.35
N ASN A 277 18.56 4.89 -5.38
CA ASN A 277 17.22 4.37 -5.63
C ASN A 277 16.66 3.70 -4.36
N ALA A 278 15.41 4.01 -4.04
CA ALA A 278 14.73 3.48 -2.87
C ALA A 278 13.32 3.03 -3.25
N PRO A 279 13.13 1.75 -3.59
CA PRO A 279 11.81 1.20 -3.83
C PRO A 279 10.87 1.47 -2.64
N ALA A 280 9.58 1.53 -2.92
CA ALA A 280 8.57 1.82 -1.92
C ALA A 280 7.42 0.80 -1.94
N GLU A 281 6.36 1.11 -2.67
CA GLU A 281 5.14 0.30 -2.69
C GLU A 281 5.27 -0.82 -3.71
N ILE A 282 4.66 -1.96 -3.42
CA ILE A 282 4.51 -3.08 -4.35
C ILE A 282 3.05 -3.53 -4.34
N GLN A 283 2.45 -3.68 -5.52
CA GLN A 283 1.11 -4.23 -5.65
C GLN A 283 1.00 -5.24 -6.78
N LEU A 284 0.25 -6.30 -6.51
CA LEU A 284 -0.23 -7.25 -7.50
C LEU A 284 -1.41 -6.63 -8.25
N THR A 285 -1.43 -6.75 -9.58
CA THR A 285 -2.55 -6.24 -10.38
C THR A 285 -3.81 -7.12 -10.17
N PRO A 286 -5.03 -6.56 -10.18
CA PRO A 286 -6.27 -7.32 -9.95
C PRO A 286 -6.51 -8.47 -10.94
N ASP A 287 -5.90 -8.41 -12.13
CA ASP A 287 -5.95 -9.47 -13.13
C ASP A 287 -4.93 -10.60 -12.88
N ASN A 288 -4.22 -10.56 -11.75
CA ASN A 288 -3.30 -11.59 -11.24
C ASN A 288 -2.12 -11.91 -12.17
N ARG A 289 -1.68 -10.95 -13.01
CA ARG A 289 -0.67 -11.20 -14.05
C ARG A 289 0.59 -10.35 -13.95
N PHE A 290 0.56 -9.24 -13.21
CA PHE A 290 1.68 -8.32 -13.12
C PHE A 290 1.87 -7.82 -11.69
N ILE A 291 3.10 -7.44 -11.39
CA ILE A 291 3.47 -6.70 -10.19
C ILE A 291 3.92 -5.30 -10.62
N VAL A 292 3.46 -4.28 -9.89
CA VAL A 292 3.93 -2.91 -10.04
C VAL A 292 4.69 -2.52 -8.76
N ILE A 293 5.82 -1.83 -8.93
CA ILE A 293 6.67 -1.36 -7.83
C ILE A 293 6.95 0.12 -8.04
N SER A 294 6.82 0.95 -7.00
CA SER A 294 7.25 2.34 -7.06
C SER A 294 8.71 2.51 -6.64
N ASN A 295 9.43 3.41 -7.28
CA ASN A 295 10.82 3.73 -6.97
C ASN A 295 10.96 5.23 -6.67
N ARG A 296 11.68 5.56 -5.60
CA ARG A 296 11.93 6.94 -5.16
C ARG A 296 13.40 7.33 -5.32
N ASN A 297 13.68 8.61 -5.07
CA ASN A 297 15.02 9.21 -5.03
C ASN A 297 15.75 9.20 -6.37
N ASN A 298 15.01 9.01 -7.46
CA ASN A 298 15.62 8.89 -8.76
C ASN A 298 14.72 9.48 -9.84
N THR A 299 14.85 10.80 -9.99
CA THR A 299 14.21 11.56 -11.07
C THR A 299 14.75 11.05 -12.40
N SER A 300 13.97 10.19 -13.06
CA SER A 300 14.34 9.55 -14.32
C SER A 300 13.66 10.18 -15.53
N PHE A 301 12.67 11.03 -15.30
CA PHE A 301 11.79 11.54 -16.34
C PHE A 301 11.50 13.03 -16.16
N ASP A 302 11.51 13.74 -17.28
CA ASP A 302 11.02 15.11 -17.40
C ASP A 302 9.64 15.09 -18.06
N LEU A 303 8.59 15.53 -17.35
CA LEU A 303 7.23 15.57 -17.88
C LEU A 303 6.85 17.02 -18.24
N PRO A 304 6.75 17.38 -19.54
CA PRO A 304 6.32 18.70 -19.95
C PRO A 304 4.89 19.01 -19.50
N GLN A 305 4.69 20.21 -18.98
CA GLN A 305 3.40 20.72 -18.53
C GLN A 305 2.80 21.70 -19.54
N SER A 306 1.48 21.89 -19.48
CA SER A 306 0.76 22.77 -20.40
C SER A 306 1.16 24.25 -20.27
N ASP A 307 1.68 24.65 -19.11
CA ASP A 307 2.19 26.01 -18.87
C ASP A 307 3.67 26.20 -19.29
N GLY A 308 4.29 25.15 -19.87
CA GLY A 308 5.68 25.15 -20.31
C GLY A 308 6.69 24.79 -19.23
N SER A 309 6.25 24.52 -17.99
CA SER A 309 7.12 23.98 -16.94
C SER A 309 7.43 22.49 -17.16
N ILE A 310 8.45 21.99 -16.47
CA ILE A 310 8.77 20.56 -16.39
C ILE A 310 8.41 20.07 -14.99
N LEU A 311 7.64 18.99 -14.92
CA LEU A 311 7.47 18.21 -13.70
C LEU A 311 8.45 17.04 -13.75
N GLU A 312 9.44 17.09 -12.87
CA GLU A 312 10.32 15.96 -12.62
C GLU A 312 9.53 14.77 -12.07
N SER A 313 9.82 13.58 -12.58
CA SER A 313 9.15 12.35 -12.17
C SER A 313 10.13 11.22 -11.88
N ASP A 314 9.87 10.56 -10.76
CA ASP A 314 10.42 9.23 -10.48
C ASP A 314 9.59 8.17 -11.23
N SER A 315 9.72 6.89 -10.87
CA SER A 315 9.28 5.79 -11.72
C SER A 315 8.41 4.75 -11.01
N LEU A 316 7.61 4.07 -11.83
CA LEU A 316 6.99 2.78 -11.55
C LEU A 316 7.66 1.73 -12.43
N SER A 317 7.97 0.57 -11.84
CA SER A 317 8.44 -0.62 -12.55
C SER A 317 7.31 -1.63 -12.64
N THR A 318 7.15 -2.26 -13.80
CA THR A 318 6.21 -3.35 -14.01
C THR A 318 6.96 -4.63 -14.33
N PHE A 319 6.57 -5.71 -13.66
CA PHE A 319 7.06 -7.06 -13.90
C PHE A 319 5.88 -7.97 -14.25
N LYS A 320 6.08 -8.87 -15.21
CA LYS A 320 5.13 -9.92 -15.55
C LYS A 320 5.45 -11.17 -14.73
N LEU A 321 4.40 -11.73 -14.11
CA LEU A 321 4.50 -12.97 -13.32
C LEU A 321 4.63 -14.19 -14.23
N GLN A 322 5.44 -15.17 -13.82
CA GLN A 322 5.58 -16.48 -14.44
C GLN A 322 5.08 -17.57 -13.50
N ASP A 323 4.56 -18.67 -14.04
CA ASP A 323 3.94 -19.76 -13.27
C ASP A 323 4.90 -20.42 -12.25
N ASP A 324 6.22 -20.28 -12.43
CA ASP A 324 7.25 -20.78 -11.52
C ASP A 324 7.62 -19.79 -10.39
N GLY A 325 6.94 -18.65 -10.30
CA GLY A 325 7.21 -17.59 -9.32
C GLY A 325 8.22 -16.56 -9.78
N THR A 326 8.92 -16.77 -10.91
CA THR A 326 9.89 -15.80 -11.41
C THR A 326 9.21 -14.58 -12.03
N LEU A 327 9.98 -13.50 -12.19
CA LEU A 327 9.52 -12.25 -12.77
C LEU A 327 10.24 -11.96 -14.09
N VAL A 328 9.48 -11.50 -15.08
CA VAL A 328 10.02 -10.93 -16.32
C VAL A 328 9.85 -9.43 -16.28
N TRP A 329 10.94 -8.67 -16.36
CA TRP A 329 10.89 -7.21 -16.47
C TRP A 329 10.03 -6.79 -17.67
N HIS A 330 9.09 -5.86 -17.45
CA HIS A 330 8.09 -5.48 -18.44
C HIS A 330 8.18 -4.01 -18.86
N GLN A 331 8.27 -3.09 -17.89
CA GLN A 331 8.26 -1.66 -18.16
C GLN A 331 8.91 -0.86 -17.03
N LEU A 332 9.49 0.29 -17.38
CA LEU A 332 9.74 1.42 -16.47
C LEU A 332 8.95 2.62 -17.00
N TRP A 333 8.15 3.27 -16.17
CA TRP A 333 7.27 4.37 -16.58
C TRP A 333 7.24 5.50 -15.54
N PRO A 334 7.10 6.79 -15.93
CA PRO A 334 6.96 7.87 -14.96
C PRO A 334 5.77 7.69 -14.02
N SER A 335 5.98 7.99 -12.74
CA SER A 335 4.95 7.96 -11.70
C SER A 335 4.01 9.18 -11.72
N GLY A 336 4.34 10.20 -12.52
CA GLY A 336 3.57 11.44 -12.64
C GLY A 336 3.92 12.50 -11.60
N GLY A 337 5.10 12.39 -10.99
CA GLY A 337 5.62 13.27 -9.95
C GLY A 337 6.85 12.66 -9.26
N SER A 338 7.38 13.29 -8.22
CA SER A 338 8.56 12.82 -7.51
C SER A 338 8.22 12.13 -6.19
N PHE A 339 9.03 11.13 -5.85
CA PHE A 339 8.94 10.37 -4.61
C PHE A 339 7.60 9.63 -4.44
N PRO A 340 7.22 8.71 -5.35
CA PRO A 340 6.00 7.91 -5.27
C PRO A 340 6.07 6.91 -4.12
N ARG A 341 5.81 7.38 -2.90
CA ARG A 341 5.93 6.56 -1.67
C ARG A 341 4.83 5.51 -1.56
N GLN A 342 3.67 5.74 -2.16
CA GLN A 342 2.55 4.81 -2.19
C GLN A 342 1.72 5.01 -3.46
N PHE A 343 1.12 3.94 -3.94
CA PHE A 343 0.12 3.98 -5.00
C PHE A 343 -0.96 2.92 -4.74
N SER A 344 -2.10 3.02 -5.42
CA SER A 344 -3.12 1.96 -5.43
C SER A 344 -3.71 1.74 -6.81
N ILE A 345 -4.06 0.49 -7.11
CA ILE A 345 -4.70 0.09 -8.36
C ILE A 345 -6.20 -0.07 -8.13
N ASP A 346 -7.03 0.49 -9.02
CA ASP A 346 -8.49 0.35 -8.94
C ASP A 346 -8.92 -1.12 -9.12
N LYS A 347 -10.10 -1.50 -8.64
CA LYS A 347 -10.62 -2.87 -8.72
C LYS A 347 -10.72 -3.40 -10.15
N THR A 348 -10.83 -2.52 -11.14
CA THR A 348 -10.88 -2.91 -12.55
C THR A 348 -9.49 -3.15 -13.15
N GLY A 349 -8.43 -2.73 -12.46
CA GLY A 349 -7.04 -2.85 -12.89
C GLY A 349 -6.65 -1.90 -14.03
N ARG A 350 -7.48 -0.90 -14.32
CA ARG A 350 -7.32 0.03 -15.46
C ARG A 350 -6.73 1.37 -15.05
N LEU A 351 -6.76 1.72 -13.77
CA LEU A 351 -6.28 2.99 -13.25
C LEU A 351 -5.33 2.75 -12.08
N VAL A 352 -4.22 3.47 -12.09
CA VAL A 352 -3.23 3.48 -11.01
C VAL A 352 -3.18 4.88 -10.42
N ALA A 353 -3.60 5.04 -9.17
CA ALA A 353 -3.50 6.29 -8.43
C ALA A 353 -2.17 6.32 -7.69
N VAL A 354 -1.35 7.34 -7.93
CA VAL A 354 0.00 7.45 -7.38
C VAL A 354 0.10 8.69 -6.51
N ALA A 355 0.43 8.51 -5.23
CA ALA A 355 0.76 9.58 -4.30
C ALA A 355 2.24 9.96 -4.45
N ASN A 356 2.52 11.09 -5.10
CA ASN A 356 3.88 11.58 -5.31
C ASN A 356 4.21 12.61 -4.22
N GLN A 357 5.04 12.19 -3.26
CA GLN A 357 5.23 12.90 -2.00
C GLN A 357 5.90 14.26 -2.16
N ASN A 358 6.98 14.34 -2.92
CA ASN A 358 7.79 15.55 -2.98
C ASN A 358 7.19 16.59 -3.92
N SER A 359 6.51 16.14 -4.98
CA SER A 359 5.74 17.00 -5.88
C SER A 359 4.33 17.31 -5.39
N GLN A 360 3.91 16.76 -4.23
CA GLN A 360 2.68 17.10 -3.53
C GLN A 360 1.41 16.92 -4.38
N ASN A 361 1.39 15.86 -5.20
CA ASN A 361 0.31 15.61 -6.14
C ASN A 361 -0.09 14.14 -6.17
N VAL A 362 -1.34 13.91 -6.59
CA VAL A 362 -1.81 12.59 -7.02
C VAL A 362 -1.88 12.57 -8.54
N ALA A 363 -1.37 11.50 -9.14
CA ALA A 363 -1.52 11.22 -10.56
C ALA A 363 -2.35 9.95 -10.76
N ILE A 364 -3.33 10.00 -11.67
CA ILE A 364 -4.12 8.83 -12.09
C ILE A 364 -3.62 8.40 -13.46
N LEU A 365 -2.88 7.29 -13.52
CA LEU A 365 -2.30 6.73 -14.73
C LEU A 365 -3.25 5.67 -15.32
N GLN A 366 -3.34 5.62 -16.66
CA GLN A 366 -4.00 4.49 -17.31
C GLN A 366 -3.13 3.24 -17.26
N ARG A 367 -3.76 2.09 -17.11
CA ARG A 367 -3.16 0.77 -17.32
C ARG A 367 -3.97 0.00 -18.35
N ASP A 368 -3.29 -0.49 -19.37
CA ASP A 368 -3.88 -1.45 -20.28
C ASP A 368 -3.90 -2.82 -19.59
N THR A 369 -5.10 -3.31 -19.26
CA THR A 369 -5.22 -4.61 -18.61
C THR A 369 -4.75 -5.72 -19.52
N ALA A 370 -4.94 -5.69 -20.84
CA ALA A 370 -4.50 -6.77 -21.71
C ALA A 370 -2.97 -6.92 -21.72
N THR A 371 -2.25 -5.81 -21.86
CA THR A 371 -0.79 -5.82 -22.00
C THR A 371 -0.04 -5.70 -20.68
N GLY A 372 -0.64 -5.08 -19.66
CA GLY A 372 -0.02 -4.75 -18.38
C GLY A 372 0.70 -3.40 -18.34
N LEU A 373 0.79 -2.72 -19.48
CA LEU A 373 1.52 -1.45 -19.60
C LEU A 373 0.79 -0.30 -18.91
N ILE A 374 1.55 0.50 -18.17
CA ILE A 374 1.12 1.79 -17.63
C ILE A 374 1.39 2.87 -18.69
N GLY A 375 0.44 3.78 -18.86
CA GLY A 375 0.46 4.85 -19.84
C GLY A 375 0.34 6.23 -19.21
N GLU A 376 -0.01 7.21 -20.04
CA GLU A 376 -0.11 8.61 -19.65
C GLU A 376 -1.15 8.86 -18.52
N PRO A 377 -0.95 9.90 -17.70
CA PRO A 377 -1.94 10.32 -16.72
C PRO A 377 -3.22 10.81 -17.39
N VAL A 378 -4.37 10.33 -16.89
CA VAL A 378 -5.69 10.86 -17.25
C VAL A 378 -6.15 12.03 -16.40
N ALA A 379 -5.65 12.09 -15.16
CA ALA A 379 -5.94 13.17 -14.23
C ALA A 379 -4.74 13.38 -13.31
N ARG A 380 -4.53 14.62 -12.89
CA ARG A 380 -3.55 15.00 -11.87
C ARG A 380 -4.15 16.11 -11.02
N VAL A 381 -3.88 16.07 -9.71
CA VAL A 381 -4.33 17.11 -8.77
C VAL A 381 -3.22 17.42 -7.78
N THR A 382 -3.02 18.69 -7.48
CA THR A 382 -2.14 19.13 -6.39
C THR A 382 -2.91 19.01 -5.07
N VAL A 383 -2.30 18.34 -4.09
CA VAL A 383 -2.87 18.15 -2.75
C VAL A 383 -2.42 19.28 -1.82
N GLY A 384 -1.20 19.78 -1.99
CA GLY A 384 -0.65 20.93 -1.26
C GLY A 384 0.20 20.59 -0.03
N GLY A 385 0.20 19.32 0.40
CA GLY A 385 1.14 18.77 1.38
C GLY A 385 1.91 17.58 0.81
N ASN A 386 2.92 17.10 1.54
CA ASN A 386 3.70 15.94 1.12
C ASN A 386 2.84 14.68 1.10
N THR A 387 2.34 14.30 -0.09
CA THR A 387 1.36 13.23 -0.28
C THR A 387 1.92 11.86 0.12
N THR A 388 1.21 11.12 0.97
CA THR A 388 1.74 9.90 1.60
C THR A 388 1.05 8.62 1.12
N CYS A 389 -0.27 8.63 1.06
CA CYS A 389 -1.08 7.45 0.73
C CYS A 389 -2.26 7.87 -0.14
N VAL A 390 -2.64 7.02 -1.09
CA VAL A 390 -3.85 7.12 -1.89
C VAL A 390 -4.51 5.76 -2.02
N VAL A 391 -5.80 5.68 -1.71
CA VAL A 391 -6.59 4.45 -1.74
C VAL A 391 -7.91 4.67 -2.47
N TRP A 392 -8.34 3.69 -3.26
CA TRP A 392 -9.65 3.67 -3.92
C TRP A 392 -10.73 3.17 -2.95
N ASP A 393 -11.90 3.82 -2.96
CA ASP A 393 -13.09 3.39 -2.22
C ASP A 393 -14.06 2.69 -3.18
N GLU A 394 -13.92 1.36 -3.31
CA GLU A 394 -14.53 0.56 -4.37
C GLU A 394 -15.12 -0.81 -3.99
#